data_AF-A0A1Y3R581-F1
#
_entry.id   AF-A0A1Y3R581-F1
#
_cell.length_a   1.000
_cell.length_b   1.000
_cell.length_c   1.000
_cell.angle_alpha   90.00
_cell.angle_beta   90.00
_cell.angle_gamma   90.00
#
_symmetry.space_group_name_H-M   'P 1'
#
loop_
_entity.id
_entity.type
_entity.pdbx_description
1 polymer ?
#
loop_
_entity_poly.entity_id
_entity_poly.type
_entity_poly.pdbx_seq_one_letter_code
_entity_poly.pdbx_strand_id
1 'polypeptide(L)'
;MSFTTAQEILSLWAKNETPEARRERLEIKALRRDLETAQEGIQEAIARYRKVKLRARSKKQANSPDVFAELDAYSSQEDIRTAYGYEMISESEMDRLMNLWELREQSKQAEGPYRDRCVEMLELASQAVWDAYSAPILAYEEKVSQMHRDAERIAAENRRRNTERAR
;
A
#
# COMPACT_ATOMS: atom_id res chain seq x y z
N MET A 1 -27.31 -13.06 37.21
CA MET A 1 -25.90 -12.67 36.97
C MET A 1 -25.90 -11.41 36.12
N SER A 2 -25.15 -10.37 36.51
CA SER A 2 -24.97 -9.17 35.69
C SER A 2 -23.73 -9.34 34.79
N PHE A 3 -23.83 -9.05 33.50
CA PHE A 3 -22.68 -9.05 32.60
C PHE A 3 -21.84 -7.80 32.87
N THR A 4 -20.61 -7.97 33.34
CA THR A 4 -19.73 -6.88 33.78
C THR A 4 -18.68 -6.52 32.72
N THR A 5 -18.60 -7.31 31.65
CA THR A 5 -17.70 -7.10 30.52
C THR A 5 -18.47 -6.96 29.20
N ALA A 6 -17.93 -6.15 28.28
CA ALA A 6 -18.49 -6.00 26.94
C ALA A 6 -18.44 -7.33 26.16
N GLN A 7 -17.40 -8.14 26.38
CA GLN A 7 -17.23 -9.43 25.71
C GLN A 7 -18.32 -10.44 26.07
N GLU A 8 -18.75 -10.48 27.34
CA GLU A 8 -19.87 -11.32 27.76
C GLU A 8 -21.16 -10.89 27.06
N ILE A 9 -21.43 -9.59 26.99
CA ILE A 9 -22.62 -9.02 26.33
C ILE A 9 -22.63 -9.34 24.83
N LEU A 10 -21.51 -9.11 24.15
CA LEU A 10 -21.36 -9.46 22.73
C LEU A 10 -21.50 -10.96 22.49
N SER A 11 -20.97 -11.80 23.38
CA SER A 11 -21.09 -13.26 23.27
C SER A 11 -22.54 -13.73 23.39
N LEU A 12 -23.38 -13.04 24.18
CA LEU A 12 -24.80 -13.34 24.32
C LEU A 12 -25.59 -12.88 23.11
N TRP A 13 -25.28 -11.69 22.58
CA TRP A 13 -25.88 -11.20 21.34
C TRP A 13 -25.54 -12.10 20.17
N ALA A 14 -24.31 -12.61 20.10
CA ALA A 14 -23.91 -13.61 19.11
C ALA A 14 -24.64 -14.95 19.29
N LYS A 15 -24.90 -15.39 20.53
CA LYS A 15 -25.69 -16.61 20.82
C LYS A 15 -27.16 -16.47 20.46
N ASN A 16 -27.69 -15.25 20.56
CA ASN A 16 -29.08 -14.90 20.24
C ASN A 16 -29.20 -14.20 18.87
N GLU A 17 -28.27 -14.46 17.94
CA GLU A 17 -28.27 -13.87 16.60
C GLU A 17 -29.55 -14.27 15.85
N THR A 18 -30.27 -13.28 15.31
CA THR A 18 -31.46 -13.54 14.49
C THR A 18 -31.05 -14.20 13.16
N PRO A 19 -31.91 -15.02 12.55
CA PRO A 19 -31.62 -15.62 11.25
C PRO A 19 -31.39 -14.57 10.15
N GLU A 20 -32.01 -13.39 10.26
CA GLU A 20 -31.81 -12.26 9.36
C GLU A 20 -30.42 -11.64 9.52
N ALA A 21 -29.98 -11.36 10.76
CA ALA A 21 -28.63 -10.84 11.02
C ALA A 21 -27.53 -11.81 10.57
N ARG A 22 -27.78 -13.12 10.72
CA ARG A 22 -26.87 -14.16 10.20
C ARG A 22 -26.76 -14.14 8.68
N ARG A 23 -27.87 -13.92 7.96
CA ARG A 23 -27.87 -13.81 6.48
C ARG A 23 -27.11 -12.58 6.03
N GLU A 24 -27.43 -11.42 6.60
CA GLU A 24 -26.74 -10.15 6.33
C GLU A 24 -25.23 -10.28 6.54
N ARG A 25 -24.80 -10.87 7.67
CA ARG A 25 -23.38 -11.13 7.96
C ARG A 25 -22.71 -12.00 6.88
N LEU A 26 -23.39 -13.05 6.41
CA LEU A 26 -22.86 -13.95 5.38
C LEU A 26 -22.80 -13.27 4.02
N GLU A 27 -23.80 -12.47 3.66
CA GLU A 27 -23.85 -11.69 2.41
C GLU A 27 -22.73 -10.66 2.37
N ILE A 28 -22.53 -9.90 3.45
CA ILE A 28 -21.44 -8.93 3.56
C ILE A 28 -20.07 -9.63 3.52
N LYS A 29 -19.95 -10.80 4.16
CA LYS A 29 -18.71 -11.58 4.12
C LYS A 29 -18.40 -12.08 2.70
N ALA A 30 -19.42 -12.53 1.96
CA ALA A 30 -19.27 -12.95 0.57
C ALA A 30 -18.86 -11.75 -0.31
N LEU A 31 -19.57 -10.63 -0.19
CA LEU A 31 -19.28 -9.40 -0.93
C LEU A 31 -17.84 -8.91 -0.68
N ARG A 32 -17.36 -8.94 0.56
CA ARG A 32 -15.99 -8.57 0.90
C ARG A 32 -14.97 -9.47 0.22
N ARG A 33 -15.24 -10.78 0.16
CA ARG A 33 -14.36 -11.75 -0.50
C ARG A 33 -14.32 -11.54 -2.01
N ASP A 34 -15.48 -11.28 -2.62
CA ASP A 34 -15.57 -11.00 -4.05
C ASP A 34 -14.83 -9.70 -4.40
N LEU A 35 -14.98 -8.66 -3.57
CA LEU A 35 -14.29 -7.38 -3.70
C LEU A 35 -12.76 -7.54 -3.60
N GLU A 36 -12.30 -8.27 -2.58
CA GLU A 36 -10.88 -8.60 -2.40
C GLU A 36 -10.33 -9.35 -3.61
N THR A 37 -11.03 -10.39 -4.08
CA THR A 37 -10.62 -11.17 -5.26
C THR A 37 -10.52 -10.31 -6.52
N ALA A 38 -11.48 -9.39 -6.72
CA ALA A 38 -11.47 -8.47 -7.86
C ALA A 38 -10.28 -7.50 -7.78
N GLN A 39 -10.01 -6.93 -6.61
CA GLN A 39 -8.88 -6.03 -6.40
C GLN A 39 -7.53 -6.76 -6.58
N GLU A 40 -7.39 -7.96 -6.03
CA GLU A 40 -6.20 -8.80 -6.22
C GLU A 40 -5.94 -9.08 -7.70
N GLY A 41 -6.98 -9.42 -8.47
CA GLY A 41 -6.87 -9.65 -9.92
C GLY A 41 -6.37 -8.41 -10.68
N ILE A 42 -6.83 -7.21 -10.30
CA ILE A 42 -6.39 -5.94 -10.89
C ILE A 42 -4.93 -5.65 -10.51
N GLN A 43 -4.57 -5.82 -9.24
CA GLN A 43 -3.19 -5.62 -8.77
C GLN A 43 -2.21 -6.58 -9.44
N GLU A 44 -2.61 -7.85 -9.64
CA GLU A 44 -1.81 -8.83 -10.37
C GLU A 44 -1.64 -8.43 -11.85
N ALA A 45 -2.69 -7.89 -12.49
CA ALA A 45 -2.59 -7.35 -13.85
C ALA A 45 -1.60 -6.17 -13.92
N ILE A 46 -1.66 -5.23 -12.97
CA ILE A 46 -0.71 -4.12 -12.85
C ILE A 46 0.72 -4.65 -12.71
N ALA A 47 0.95 -5.60 -11.81
CA ALA A 47 2.27 -6.17 -11.55
C ALA A 47 2.84 -6.87 -12.80
N ARG A 48 2.02 -7.68 -13.49
CA ARG A 48 2.42 -8.32 -14.76
C ARG A 48 2.76 -7.30 -15.83
N TYR A 49 1.93 -6.27 -15.99
CA TYR A 49 2.14 -5.22 -16.99
C TYR A 49 3.44 -4.44 -16.73
N ARG A 50 3.65 -3.97 -15.48
CA ARG A 50 4.89 -3.31 -15.06
C ARG A 50 6.11 -4.18 -15.35
N LYS A 51 6.06 -5.47 -15.02
CA LYS A 51 7.14 -6.43 -15.27
C LYS A 51 7.49 -6.54 -16.76
N VAL A 52 6.49 -6.64 -17.65
CA VAL A 52 6.71 -6.71 -19.10
C VAL A 52 7.35 -5.42 -19.63
N LYS A 53 6.84 -4.26 -19.21
CA LYS A 53 7.36 -2.95 -19.65
C LYS A 53 8.78 -2.69 -19.15
N LEU A 54 9.06 -3.01 -17.89
CA LEU A 54 10.40 -2.89 -17.31
C LEU A 54 11.39 -3.80 -18.04
N ARG A 55 11.03 -5.05 -18.35
CA ARG A 55 11.86 -5.96 -19.16
C ARG A 55 12.14 -5.39 -20.55
N ALA A 56 11.13 -4.82 -21.21
CA ALA A 56 11.31 -4.20 -22.52
C ALA A 56 12.22 -2.97 -22.46
N ARG A 57 12.08 -2.12 -21.43
CA ARG A 57 12.96 -0.95 -21.20
C ARG A 57 14.39 -1.39 -20.90
N SER A 58 14.58 -2.34 -20.00
CA SER A 58 15.89 -2.92 -19.67
C SER A 58 16.57 -3.51 -20.89
N LYS A 59 15.84 -4.26 -21.74
CA LYS A 59 16.40 -4.78 -23.00
C LYS A 59 16.80 -3.67 -23.98
N LYS A 60 16.02 -2.59 -24.07
CA LYS A 60 16.40 -1.42 -24.88
C LYS A 60 17.65 -0.74 -24.34
N GLN A 61 17.76 -0.58 -23.02
CA GLN A 61 18.90 0.05 -22.36
C GLN A 61 20.17 -0.79 -22.45
N ALA A 62 20.06 -2.12 -22.35
CA ALA A 62 21.18 -3.03 -22.58
C ALA A 62 21.70 -3.00 -24.02
N ASN A 63 20.85 -2.57 -24.97
CA ASN A 63 21.21 -2.47 -26.39
C ASN A 63 21.62 -1.05 -26.81
N SER A 64 21.47 -0.04 -25.95
CA SER A 64 21.97 1.31 -26.21
C SER A 64 23.43 1.43 -25.80
N PRO A 65 24.26 2.20 -26.52
CA PRO A 65 25.60 2.56 -26.05
C PRO A 65 25.49 3.14 -24.64
N ASP A 66 26.27 2.63 -23.69
CA ASP A 66 26.25 3.13 -22.32
C ASP A 66 26.84 4.55 -22.30
N VAL A 67 25.94 5.53 -22.15
CA VAL A 67 26.27 6.96 -22.11
C VAL A 67 27.17 7.29 -20.91
N PHE A 68 27.20 6.42 -19.89
CA PHE A 68 28.03 6.57 -18.68
C PHE A 68 29.31 5.72 -18.69
N ALA A 69 29.63 5.01 -19.79
CA ALA A 69 30.81 4.13 -19.85
C ALA A 69 32.13 4.85 -19.55
N GLU A 70 32.25 6.14 -19.89
CA GLU A 70 33.42 6.97 -19.56
C GLU A 70 33.65 7.08 -18.03
N LEU A 71 32.60 6.92 -17.21
CA LEU A 71 32.71 6.91 -15.75
C LEU A 71 33.15 5.56 -15.18
N ASP A 72 33.20 4.48 -15.95
CA ASP A 72 33.60 3.16 -15.43
C ASP A 72 35.07 3.15 -14.95
N ALA A 73 35.89 4.10 -15.42
CA ALA A 73 37.26 4.30 -14.97
C ALA A 73 37.36 4.95 -13.57
N TYR A 74 36.25 5.45 -13.01
CA TYR A 74 36.22 6.20 -11.76
C TYR A 74 35.16 5.63 -10.79
N SER A 75 35.56 5.36 -9.56
CA SER A 75 34.65 4.80 -8.54
C SER A 75 33.96 5.88 -7.70
N SER A 76 34.42 7.14 -7.77
CA SER A 76 33.84 8.27 -7.04
C SER A 76 34.10 9.63 -7.73
N GLN A 77 33.35 10.67 -7.36
CA GLN A 77 33.68 12.06 -7.74
C GLN A 77 35.07 12.48 -7.24
N GLU A 78 35.51 11.92 -6.11
CA GLU A 78 36.83 12.19 -5.56
C GLU A 78 37.94 11.54 -6.40
N ASP A 79 37.67 10.39 -7.03
CA ASP A 79 38.61 9.75 -7.96
C ASP A 79 38.83 10.61 -9.21
N ILE A 80 37.76 11.25 -9.70
CA ILE A 80 37.82 12.19 -10.83
C ILE A 80 38.66 13.41 -10.44
N ARG A 81 38.43 13.99 -9.26
CA ARG A 81 39.25 15.11 -8.73
C ARG A 81 40.70 14.70 -8.50
N THR A 82 40.92 13.48 -8.02
CA THR A 82 42.26 12.91 -7.80
C THR A 82 43.00 12.75 -9.12
N ALA A 83 42.34 12.29 -10.18
CA ALA A 83 42.92 12.20 -11.51
C ALA A 83 43.32 13.57 -12.07
N TYR A 84 42.52 14.61 -11.84
CA TYR A 84 42.91 15.99 -12.16
C TYR A 84 44.09 16.46 -11.31
N GLY A 85 44.09 16.15 -10.01
CA GLY A 85 45.20 16.46 -9.09
C GLY A 85 46.53 15.79 -9.45
N TYR A 86 46.49 14.69 -10.20
CA TYR A 86 47.66 14.03 -10.81
C TYR A 86 47.89 14.40 -12.29
N GLU A 87 47.21 15.43 -12.81
CA GLU A 87 47.29 15.90 -14.20
C GLU A 87 46.96 14.82 -15.26
N MET A 88 46.25 13.77 -14.87
CA MET A 88 45.86 12.67 -15.77
C MET A 88 44.70 13.06 -16.70
N ILE A 89 43.97 14.13 -16.35
CA ILE A 89 42.86 14.69 -17.12
C ILE A 89 42.93 16.22 -17.05
N SER A 90 42.37 16.90 -18.05
CA SER A 90 42.26 18.36 -18.02
C SER A 90 41.15 18.84 -17.07
N GLU A 91 41.17 20.13 -16.71
CA GLU A 91 40.08 20.78 -15.97
C GLU A 91 38.74 20.68 -16.73
N SER A 92 38.76 20.85 -18.05
CA SER A 92 37.56 20.72 -18.88
C SER A 92 37.01 19.28 -18.94
N GLU A 93 37.89 18.28 -18.89
CA GLU A 93 37.51 16.87 -18.79
C GLU A 93 36.96 16.54 -17.40
N MET A 94 37.58 17.05 -16.34
CA MET A 94 37.08 16.93 -14.97
C MET A 94 35.65 17.49 -14.87
N ASP A 95 35.41 18.71 -15.35
CA ASP A 95 34.07 19.33 -15.32
C ASP A 95 33.05 18.52 -16.12
N ARG A 96 33.42 18.03 -17.30
CA ARG A 96 32.55 17.16 -18.10
C ARG A 96 32.20 15.88 -17.35
N LEU A 97 33.17 15.21 -16.73
CA LEU A 97 32.97 13.95 -15.99
C LEU A 97 32.15 14.17 -14.70
N MET A 98 32.37 15.28 -14.00
CA MET A 98 31.59 15.66 -12.82
C MET A 98 30.11 15.91 -13.18
N ASN A 99 29.84 16.64 -14.26
CA ASN A 99 28.48 16.82 -14.77
C ASN A 99 27.84 15.49 -15.18
N LEU A 100 28.61 14.60 -15.84
CA LEU A 100 28.15 13.29 -16.26
C LEU A 100 27.83 12.38 -15.04
N TRP A 101 28.60 12.52 -13.96
CA TRP A 101 28.35 11.86 -12.67
C TRP A 101 27.06 12.35 -12.02
N GLU A 102 26.85 13.66 -11.97
CA GLU A 102 25.62 14.23 -11.42
C GLU A 102 24.38 13.79 -12.22
N LEU A 103 24.47 13.76 -13.55
CA LEU A 103 23.41 13.23 -14.41
C LEU A 103 23.12 11.75 -14.15
N ARG A 104 24.16 10.95 -13.88
CA ARG A 104 24.00 9.53 -13.49
C ARG A 104 23.24 9.40 -12.17
N GLU A 105 23.62 10.18 -11.16
CA GLU A 105 22.98 10.14 -9.83
C GLU A 105 21.54 10.65 -9.89
N GLN A 106 21.27 11.72 -10.65
CA GLN A 106 19.92 12.20 -10.91
C GLN A 106 19.07 11.17 -11.67
N SER A 107 19.65 10.46 -12.65
CA SER A 107 18.95 9.40 -13.38
C SER A 107 18.58 8.23 -12.48
N LYS A 108 19.42 7.85 -11.51
CA LYS A 108 19.11 6.81 -10.52
C LYS A 108 17.99 7.25 -9.58
N GLN A 109 18.01 8.50 -9.13
CA GLN A 109 16.99 9.07 -8.23
C GLN A 109 15.63 9.26 -8.90
N ALA A 110 15.61 9.63 -10.19
CA ALA A 110 14.39 9.82 -10.96
C ALA A 110 13.69 8.50 -11.34
N GLU A 111 14.34 7.36 -11.13
CA GLU A 111 13.80 6.04 -11.44
C GLU A 111 12.84 5.54 -10.35
N GLY A 112 11.75 6.29 -10.14
CA GLY A 112 10.60 5.83 -9.37
C GLY A 112 9.88 4.64 -10.03
N PRO A 113 8.88 4.02 -9.37
CA PRO A 113 8.15 2.89 -9.92
C PRO A 113 7.52 3.26 -11.27
N TYR A 114 7.68 2.38 -12.26
CA TYR A 114 7.18 2.59 -13.63
C TYR A 114 5.70 2.96 -13.65
N ARG A 115 5.41 4.13 -14.19
CA ARG A 115 4.06 4.71 -14.31
C ARG A 115 3.78 5.06 -15.77
N ASP A 116 2.64 4.59 -16.27
CA ASP A 116 2.11 4.94 -17.59
C ASP A 116 0.58 4.98 -17.56
N ARG A 117 -0.05 5.44 -18.66
CA ARG A 117 -1.51 5.59 -18.74
C ARG A 117 -2.27 4.28 -18.52
N CYS A 118 -1.70 3.14 -18.89
CA CYS A 118 -2.35 1.83 -18.69
C CYS A 118 -2.37 1.47 -17.20
N VAL A 119 -1.27 1.70 -16.49
CA VAL A 119 -1.20 1.52 -15.03
C VAL A 119 -2.21 2.44 -14.34
N GLU A 120 -2.32 3.70 -14.76
CA GLU A 120 -3.28 4.65 -14.19
C GLU A 120 -4.74 4.22 -14.43
N MET A 121 -5.07 3.70 -15.61
CA MET A 121 -6.40 3.17 -15.91
C MET A 121 -6.74 1.94 -15.05
N LEU A 122 -5.77 1.06 -14.79
CA LEU A 122 -5.97 -0.11 -13.93
C LEU A 122 -6.11 0.28 -12.45
N GLU A 123 -5.33 1.25 -11.97
CA GLU A 123 -5.46 1.80 -10.62
C GLU A 123 -6.84 2.48 -10.45
N LEU A 124 -7.30 3.23 -11.44
CA LEU A 124 -8.64 3.81 -11.47
C LEU A 124 -9.73 2.73 -11.44
N ALA A 125 -9.57 1.64 -12.21
CA ALA A 125 -10.51 0.52 -12.19
C ALA A 125 -10.58 -0.14 -10.80
N SER A 126 -9.44 -0.30 -10.13
CA SER A 126 -9.39 -0.82 -8.76
C SER A 126 -10.18 0.06 -7.78
N GLN A 127 -10.05 1.39 -7.91
CA GLN A 127 -10.77 2.35 -7.09
C GLN A 127 -12.27 2.33 -7.41
N ALA A 128 -12.64 2.31 -8.68
CA ALA A 128 -14.05 2.28 -9.10
C ALA A 128 -14.78 1.03 -8.59
N VAL A 129 -14.10 -0.12 -8.57
CA VAL A 129 -14.64 -1.36 -7.99
C VAL A 129 -14.86 -1.21 -6.48
N TRP A 130 -13.93 -0.59 -5.76
CA TRP A 130 -14.12 -0.27 -4.34
C TRP A 130 -15.31 0.66 -4.12
N ASP A 131 -15.38 1.76 -4.86
CA ASP A 131 -16.42 2.78 -4.69
C ASP A 131 -17.82 2.21 -4.96
N ALA A 132 -17.95 1.29 -5.92
CA ALA A 132 -19.22 0.66 -6.25
C ALA A 132 -19.74 -0.31 -5.18
N TYR A 133 -18.86 -1.03 -4.48
CA TYR A 133 -19.25 -2.14 -3.60
C TYR A 133 -18.91 -1.93 -2.11
N SER A 134 -18.21 -0.86 -1.76
CA SER A 134 -17.80 -0.59 -0.37
C SER A 134 -18.94 -0.13 0.53
N ALA A 135 -19.96 0.55 0.00
CA ALA A 135 -21.01 1.16 0.83
C ALA A 135 -21.75 0.16 1.74
N PRO A 136 -22.20 -1.03 1.27
CA PRO A 136 -22.82 -2.04 2.13
C PRO A 136 -21.86 -2.58 3.19
N ILE A 137 -20.58 -2.76 2.85
CA ILE A 137 -19.54 -3.26 3.77
C ILE A 137 -19.34 -2.24 4.90
N LEU A 138 -19.16 -0.97 4.55
CA LEU A 138 -18.95 0.11 5.51
C LEU A 138 -20.17 0.31 6.43
N ALA A 139 -21.38 0.22 5.88
CA ALA A 139 -22.61 0.29 6.67
C ALA A 139 -22.70 -0.84 7.71
N TYR A 140 -22.31 -2.06 7.32
CA TYR A 140 -22.25 -3.20 8.24
C TYR A 140 -21.14 -3.04 9.28
N GLU A 141 -19.96 -2.55 8.91
CA GLU A 141 -18.85 -2.27 9.84
C GLU A 141 -19.22 -1.19 10.87
N GLU A 142 -19.95 -0.14 10.46
CA GLU A 142 -20.48 0.87 11.38
C GLU A 142 -21.52 0.27 12.34
N LYS A 143 -22.43 -0.58 11.84
CA LYS A 143 -23.40 -1.31 12.66
C LYS A 143 -22.71 -2.16 13.73
N VAL A 144 -21.68 -2.91 13.34
CA VAL A 144 -20.85 -3.71 14.28
C VAL A 144 -20.17 -2.80 15.28
N SER A 145 -19.57 -1.70 14.84
CA SER A 145 -18.91 -0.72 15.72
C SER A 145 -19.86 -0.10 16.73
N GLN A 146 -21.10 0.19 16.33
CA GLN A 146 -22.15 0.66 17.23
C GLN A 146 -22.54 -0.41 18.26
N MET A 147 -22.67 -1.67 17.85
CA MET A 147 -22.92 -2.78 18.78
C MET A 147 -21.80 -2.90 19.83
N HIS A 148 -20.53 -2.76 19.43
CA HIS A 148 -19.42 -2.76 20.37
C HIS A 148 -19.52 -1.62 21.40
N ARG A 149 -19.82 -0.39 20.96
CA ARG A 149 -20.05 0.77 21.85
C ARG A 149 -21.22 0.55 22.81
N ASP A 150 -22.32 -0.02 22.33
CA ASP A 150 -23.48 -0.32 23.17
C ASP A 150 -23.18 -1.39 24.22
N ALA A 151 -22.41 -2.42 23.87
CA ALA A 151 -21.97 -3.45 24.80
C ALA A 151 -21.06 -2.86 25.90
N GLU A 152 -20.15 -1.96 25.55
CA GLU A 152 -19.30 -1.25 26.51
C GLU A 152 -20.11 -0.37 27.47
N ARG A 153 -21.10 0.36 26.95
CA ARG A 153 -22.00 1.18 27.77
C ARG A 153 -22.76 0.33 28.78
N ILE A 154 -23.36 -0.78 28.33
CA ILE A 154 -24.13 -1.69 29.19
C ILE A 154 -23.21 -2.34 30.24
N ALA A 155 -21.99 -2.75 29.87
CA ALA A 155 -21.03 -3.28 30.82
C ALA A 155 -20.66 -2.24 31.90
N ALA A 156 -20.44 -0.99 31.50
CA ALA A 156 -20.14 0.09 32.44
C ALA A 156 -21.30 0.39 33.40
N GLU A 157 -22.54 0.43 32.90
CA GLU A 157 -23.75 0.61 33.73
C GLU A 157 -23.93 -0.54 34.72
N ASN A 158 -23.73 -1.79 34.28
CA ASN A 158 -23.84 -2.97 35.14
C ASN A 158 -22.78 -2.95 36.24
N ARG A 159 -21.54 -2.54 35.93
CA ARG A 159 -20.49 -2.35 36.95
C ARG A 159 -20.90 -1.31 37.99
N ARG A 160 -21.42 -0.15 37.57
CA ARG A 160 -21.89 0.91 38.49
C ARG A 160 -23.02 0.42 39.40
N ARG A 161 -24.05 -0.22 38.84
CA ARG A 161 -25.18 -0.78 39.62
C ARG A 161 -24.73 -1.83 40.63
N ASN A 162 -23.75 -2.66 40.28
CA ASN A 162 -23.20 -3.64 41.23
C ASN A 162 -22.45 -2.97 42.37
N THR A 163 -21.68 -1.91 42.10
CA THR A 163 -21.00 -1.16 43.17
C THR A 163 -21.96 -0.44 44.10
N GLU A 164 -23.10 0.03 43.59
CA GLU A 164 -24.16 0.66 44.38
C GLU A 164 -24.93 -0.35 45.24
N ARG A 165 -25.20 -1.56 44.72
CA ARG A 165 -25.86 -2.64 45.47
C ARG A 165 -25.00 -3.29 46.54
N ALA A 166 -23.68 -3.13 46.46
CA ALA A 166 -22.73 -3.68 47.41
C ALA A 166 -22.41 -2.72 48.58
N ARG A 167 -22.96 -1.50 48.55
CA ARG A 167 -22.91 -0.51 49.63
C ARG A 167 -24.18 -0.54 50.44
#